data_AF-H3AFF8-F1
#
_entry.id   AF-H3AFF8-F1
#
_cell.length_a   1.000
_cell.length_b   1.000
_cell.length_c   1.000
_cell.angle_alpha   90.00
_cell.angle_beta   90.00
_cell.angle_gamma   90.00
#
_symmetry.space_group_name_H-M   'P 1'
#
loop_
_entity.id
_entity.type
_entity.pdbx_description
1 polymer ?
#
loop_
_entity_poly.entity_id
_entity_poly.type
_entity_poly.pdbx_seq_one_letter_code
_entity_poly.pdbx_strand_id
1 'polypeptide(L)'
;NHFCLHKKFKSSLHDIQAFRGADVASDHQLYITTMEIKLKKLTKKKAAQRINIARLKNPVFNKEFKLQRSNRFDTLAEMENMFDNMEDAWTATKKVYIESVELVLGHIKGKNEEWLSTNTWHAISEWKNAKINPLNT
;
A
#
# COMPACT_ATOMS: atom_id res chain seq x y z
N ASN A 1 18.91 -22.60 -30.33
CA ASN A 1 18.44 -21.29 -29.83
C ASN A 1 16.99 -21.11 -30.24
N HIS A 2 16.09 -20.81 -29.31
CA HIS A 2 14.65 -20.69 -29.58
C HIS A 2 14.08 -19.46 -28.87
N PHE A 3 13.22 -18.74 -29.57
CA PHE A 3 12.42 -17.66 -29.03
C PHE A 3 10.96 -18.13 -28.92
N CYS A 4 10.47 -18.35 -27.71
CA CYS A 4 9.14 -18.87 -27.47
C CYS A 4 8.18 -17.73 -27.08
N LEU A 5 7.10 -17.58 -27.84
CA LEU A 5 6.05 -16.59 -27.60
C LEU A 5 4.68 -17.28 -27.54
N HIS A 6 3.83 -16.86 -26.60
CA HIS A 6 2.47 -17.36 -26.51
C HIS A 6 1.69 -17.03 -27.80
N LYS A 7 0.93 -18.00 -28.35
CA LYS A 7 0.21 -17.88 -29.65
C LYS A 7 -0.61 -16.59 -29.79
N LYS A 8 -1.22 -16.13 -28.70
CA LYS A 8 -1.99 -14.87 -28.63
C LYS A 8 -1.23 -13.60 -29.03
N PHE A 9 0.11 -13.59 -28.92
CA PHE A 9 0.96 -12.45 -29.27
C PHE A 9 1.65 -12.63 -30.62
N LYS A 10 1.33 -13.70 -31.37
CA LYS A 10 1.97 -13.98 -32.66
C LYS A 10 1.85 -12.81 -33.64
N SER A 11 0.72 -12.10 -33.64
CA SER A 11 0.48 -10.93 -34.50
C SER A 11 1.15 -9.64 -34.02
N SER A 12 1.65 -9.59 -32.78
CA SER A 12 2.40 -8.45 -32.24
C SER A 12 3.87 -8.46 -32.63
N LEU A 13 4.35 -9.61 -33.10
CA LEU A 13 5.72 -9.83 -33.53
C LEU A 13 5.95 -9.21 -34.91
N HIS A 14 6.84 -8.22 -35.00
CA HIS A 14 7.10 -7.50 -36.25
C HIS A 14 8.33 -8.06 -36.97
N ASP A 15 9.40 -8.32 -36.23
CA ASP A 15 10.64 -8.82 -36.81
C ASP A 15 11.41 -9.69 -35.80
N ILE A 16 12.13 -10.69 -36.32
CA ILE A 16 13.09 -11.50 -35.57
C ILE A 16 14.35 -11.61 -36.42
N GLN A 17 15.46 -11.08 -35.90
CA GLN A 17 16.75 -11.11 -36.55
C GLN A 17 17.72 -11.97 -35.76
N ALA A 18 18.39 -12.90 -36.43
CA ALA A 18 19.46 -13.71 -35.87
C ALA A 18 20.81 -13.04 -36.18
N PHE A 19 21.52 -12.61 -35.15
CA PHE A 19 22.84 -12.00 -35.26
C PHE A 19 23.90 -13.08 -35.12
N ARG A 20 24.63 -13.33 -36.21
CA ARG A 20 25.80 -14.22 -36.26
C ARG A 20 27.05 -13.35 -36.09
N GLY A 21 27.81 -13.55 -35.02
CA GLY A 21 29.06 -12.82 -34.78
C GLY A 21 29.12 -12.00 -33.49
N ALA A 22 28.39 -12.38 -32.44
CA ALA A 22 28.76 -11.92 -31.10
C ALA A 22 30.15 -12.52 -30.77
N ASP A 23 31.13 -11.66 -30.59
CA ASP A 23 32.56 -11.97 -30.45
C ASP A 23 32.89 -12.62 -29.10
N VAL A 24 32.33 -13.81 -28.87
CA VAL A 24 32.64 -14.72 -27.77
C VAL A 24 32.51 -16.12 -28.35
N ALA A 25 33.47 -17.01 -28.08
CA ALA A 25 33.51 -18.39 -28.54
C ALA A 25 32.35 -19.24 -27.96
N SER A 26 31.13 -18.93 -28.37
CA SER A 26 29.88 -19.55 -27.99
C SER A 26 29.17 -19.98 -29.28
N ASP A 27 28.66 -21.20 -29.31
CA ASP A 27 27.84 -21.75 -30.40
C ASP A 27 26.41 -21.16 -30.42
N HIS A 28 26.10 -20.27 -29.47
CA HIS A 28 24.83 -19.58 -29.38
C HIS A 28 24.76 -18.37 -30.32
N GLN A 29 23.67 -18.28 -31.06
CA GLN A 29 23.30 -17.14 -31.91
C GLN A 29 22.40 -16.20 -31.10
N LEU A 30 22.69 -14.91 -31.14
CA LEU A 30 21.85 -13.89 -30.54
C LEU A 30 20.62 -13.65 -31.43
N TYR A 31 19.44 -13.58 -30.82
CA TYR A 31 18.20 -13.19 -31.51
C TYR A 31 17.71 -11.88 -30.95
N ILE A 32 17.44 -10.92 -31.83
CA ILE A 32 16.80 -9.65 -31.48
C ILE A 32 15.42 -9.66 -32.12
N THR A 33 14.42 -9.33 -31.31
CA THR A 33 13.01 -9.38 -31.70
C THR A 33 12.38 -8.00 -31.50
N THR A 34 11.71 -7.50 -32.52
CA THR A 34 10.90 -6.28 -32.46
C THR A 34 9.43 -6.66 -32.38
N MET A 35 8.70 -6.11 -31.40
CA MET A 35 7.27 -6.37 -31.22
C MET A 35 6.52 -5.16 -30.67
N GLU A 36 5.24 -5.06 -31.00
CA GLU A 36 4.35 -4.02 -30.50
C GLU A 36 3.28 -4.63 -29.58
N ILE A 37 3.31 -4.26 -28.30
CA ILE A 37 2.36 -4.74 -27.29
C ILE A 37 1.83 -3.56 -26.47
N LYS A 38 0.52 -3.57 -26.22
CA LYS A 38 -0.12 -2.62 -25.31
C LYS A 38 -0.02 -3.15 -23.88
N LEU A 39 0.83 -2.52 -23.08
CA LEU A 39 0.95 -2.83 -21.65
C LEU A 39 -0.06 -2.00 -20.86
N LYS A 40 -0.79 -2.66 -19.94
CA LYS A 40 -1.60 -1.97 -18.93
C LYS A 40 -0.88 -2.03 -17.60
N LYS A 41 -0.73 -0.88 -16.94
CA LYS A 41 -0.27 -0.83 -15.56
C LYS A 41 -1.29 -1.52 -14.66
N LEU A 42 -0.91 -2.64 -14.05
CA LEU A 42 -1.67 -3.24 -12.96
C LEU A 42 -1.40 -2.44 -11.69
N THR A 43 -2.29 -1.50 -11.38
CA THR A 43 -2.32 -0.89 -10.05
C THR A 43 -2.89 -1.91 -9.08
N LYS A 44 -2.02 -2.61 -8.35
CA LYS A 44 -2.47 -3.39 -7.19
C LYS A 44 -3.14 -2.41 -6.23
N LYS A 45 -4.45 -2.51 -6.03
CA LYS A 45 -5.13 -1.81 -4.94
C LYS A 45 -4.44 -2.28 -3.66
N LYS A 46 -3.86 -1.35 -2.90
CA LYS A 46 -3.37 -1.69 -1.55
C LYS A 46 -4.57 -2.21 -0.78
N ALA A 47 -4.48 -3.42 -0.25
CA ALA A 47 -5.51 -3.93 0.63
C ALA A 47 -5.62 -2.97 1.82
N ALA A 48 -6.86 -2.63 2.22
CA ALA A 48 -7.07 -1.80 3.40
C ALA A 48 -6.41 -2.46 4.60
N GLN A 49 -5.61 -1.69 5.35
CA GLN A 49 -4.98 -2.22 6.55
C GLN A 49 -6.05 -2.53 7.59
N ARG A 50 -6.07 -3.77 8.08
CA ARG A 50 -7.07 -4.20 9.07
C ARG A 50 -6.82 -3.50 10.40
N ILE A 51 -7.87 -2.97 11.01
CA ILE A 51 -7.81 -2.40 12.37
C ILE A 51 -7.55 -3.51 13.40
N ASN A 52 -6.75 -3.20 14.42
CA ASN A 52 -6.44 -4.12 15.51
C ASN A 52 -7.53 -4.13 16.59
N ILE A 53 -8.69 -4.71 16.26
CA ILE A 53 -9.85 -4.83 17.16
C ILE A 53 -9.50 -5.61 18.44
N ALA A 54 -8.51 -6.50 18.41
CA ALA A 54 -8.09 -7.26 19.58
C ALA A 54 -7.61 -6.35 20.73
N ARG A 55 -7.13 -5.13 20.45
CA ARG A 55 -6.74 -4.17 21.50
C ARG A 55 -7.91 -3.76 22.39
N LEU A 56 -9.16 -3.80 21.90
CA LEU A 56 -10.34 -3.50 22.71
C LEU A 56 -10.58 -4.48 23.87
N LYS A 57 -9.95 -5.66 23.83
CA LYS A 57 -9.95 -6.61 24.97
C LYS A 57 -9.19 -6.06 26.17
N ASN A 58 -8.22 -5.18 25.94
CA ASN A 58 -7.49 -4.54 27.02
C ASN A 58 -8.33 -3.36 27.57
N PRO A 59 -8.61 -3.32 28.88
CA PRO A 59 -9.48 -2.32 29.48
C PRO A 59 -8.94 -0.88 29.34
N VAL A 60 -7.62 -0.70 29.26
CA VAL A 60 -7.01 0.63 29.06
C VAL A 60 -7.38 1.18 27.69
N PHE A 61 -7.17 0.40 26.63
CA PHE A 61 -7.55 0.79 25.27
C PHE A 61 -9.05 0.93 25.10
N ASN A 62 -9.85 0.10 25.79
CA ASN A 62 -11.30 0.23 25.77
C ASN A 62 -11.79 1.55 26.37
N LYS A 63 -11.24 1.95 27.53
CA LYS A 63 -11.56 3.23 28.19
C LYS A 63 -11.14 4.41 27.32
N GLU A 64 -9.91 4.36 26.80
CA GLU A 64 -9.39 5.40 25.92
C GLU A 64 -10.26 5.56 24.66
N PHE A 65 -10.65 4.45 24.03
CA PHE A 65 -11.52 4.48 22.86
C PHE A 65 -12.88 5.11 23.15
N LYS A 66 -13.49 4.78 24.29
CA LYS A 66 -14.76 5.39 24.71
C LYS A 66 -14.63 6.90 24.92
N LEU A 67 -13.55 7.33 25.57
CA LEU A 67 -13.27 8.73 25.84
C LEU A 67 -13.03 9.52 24.54
N GLN A 68 -12.11 9.06 23.70
CA GLN A 68 -11.78 9.71 22.42
C GLN A 68 -13.00 9.82 21.51
N ARG A 69 -13.80 8.75 21.46
CA ARG A 69 -15.05 8.77 20.71
C ARG A 69 -16.03 9.79 21.29
N SER A 70 -16.25 9.82 22.60
CA SER A 70 -17.17 10.81 23.20
C SER A 70 -16.75 12.23 22.85
N ASN A 71 -15.51 12.59 23.20
CA ASN A 71 -14.99 13.94 23.00
C ASN A 71 -15.13 14.40 21.54
N ARG A 72 -14.81 13.52 20.57
CA ARG A 72 -14.90 13.88 19.16
C ARG A 72 -16.33 13.96 18.63
N PHE A 73 -17.23 13.15 19.15
CA PHE A 73 -18.65 13.23 18.79
C PHE A 73 -19.32 14.46 19.42
N ASP A 74 -18.89 14.86 20.62
CA ASP A 74 -19.34 16.10 21.26
C ASP A 74 -18.92 17.30 20.39
N THR A 75 -17.66 17.36 19.93
CA THR A 75 -17.22 18.41 19.00
C THR A 75 -17.94 18.35 17.65
N LEU A 76 -18.33 17.16 17.17
CA LEU A 76 -19.06 17.01 15.92
C LEU A 76 -20.49 17.53 16.04
N ALA A 77 -21.13 17.32 17.19
CA ALA A 77 -22.47 17.83 17.46
C ALA A 77 -22.51 19.37 17.50
N GLU A 78 -21.48 20.02 18.04
CA GLU A 78 -21.35 21.48 17.99
C GLU A 78 -21.26 22.02 16.55
N MET A 79 -20.76 21.21 15.61
CA MET A 79 -20.65 21.54 14.18
C MET A 79 -21.90 21.16 13.36
N GLU A 80 -22.95 20.61 13.96
CA GLU A 80 -24.13 20.09 13.25
C GLU A 80 -24.78 21.14 12.32
N ASN A 81 -24.85 22.39 12.78
CA ASN A 81 -25.42 23.51 12.00
C ASN A 81 -24.52 23.99 10.84
N MET A 82 -23.31 23.45 10.70
CA MET A 82 -22.38 23.80 9.62
C MET A 82 -22.45 22.83 8.43
N PHE A 83 -23.27 21.77 8.49
CA PHE A 83 -23.41 20.83 7.39
C PHE A 83 -24.46 21.31 6.38
N ASP A 84 -24.05 21.46 5.12
CA ASP A 84 -24.94 21.92 4.05
C ASP A 84 -26.01 20.86 3.68
N ASN A 85 -25.68 19.58 3.85
CA ASN A 85 -26.59 18.46 3.58
C ASN A 85 -26.27 17.22 4.43
N MET A 86 -27.15 16.22 4.33
CA MET A 86 -27.05 14.98 5.09
C MET A 86 -25.83 14.11 4.69
N GLU A 87 -25.35 14.20 3.45
CA GLU A 87 -24.17 13.45 2.99
C GLU A 87 -22.90 14.00 3.64
N ASP A 88 -22.81 15.33 3.83
CA ASP A 88 -21.70 15.96 4.52
C ASP A 88 -21.67 15.58 6.00
N ALA A 89 -22.83 15.60 6.67
CA ALA A 89 -22.98 15.14 8.05
C ALA A 89 -22.61 13.66 8.20
N TRP A 90 -23.03 12.80 7.27
CA TRP A 90 -22.68 11.39 7.23
C TRP A 90 -21.17 11.17 7.03
N THR A 91 -20.59 11.91 6.09
CA THR A 91 -19.15 11.84 5.79
C THR A 91 -18.32 12.28 6.98
N ALA A 92 -18.71 13.36 7.67
CA ALA A 92 -18.06 13.83 8.87
C ALA A 92 -18.16 12.81 10.02
N THR A 93 -19.35 12.24 10.24
CA THR A 93 -19.57 11.18 11.23
C THR A 93 -18.68 9.97 10.98
N LYS A 94 -18.65 9.49 9.74
CA LYS A 94 -17.82 8.35 9.33
C LYS A 94 -16.33 8.65 9.53
N LYS A 95 -15.90 9.86 9.17
CA LYS A 95 -14.51 10.32 9.34
C LYS A 95 -14.11 10.33 10.81
N VAL A 96 -14.90 10.98 11.67
CA VAL A 96 -14.64 11.05 13.12
C VAL A 96 -14.56 9.66 13.74
N TYR A 97 -15.44 8.75 13.33
CA TYR A 97 -15.41 7.37 13.83
C TYR A 97 -14.14 6.64 13.41
N ILE A 98 -13.76 6.70 12.13
CA ILE A 98 -12.55 6.05 11.60
C ILE A 98 -11.30 6.61 12.28
N GLU A 99 -11.18 7.93 12.41
CA GLU A 99 -10.04 8.58 13.06
C GLU A 99 -9.93 8.20 14.55
N SER A 100 -11.06 7.97 15.23
CA SER A 100 -11.09 7.51 16.63
C SER A 100 -10.62 6.07 16.77
N VAL A 101 -11.02 5.23 15.82
CA VAL A 101 -10.59 3.84 15.76
C VAL A 101 -9.10 3.74 15.42
N GLU A 102 -8.62 4.48 14.43
CA GLU A 102 -7.22 4.46 14.01
C GLU A 102 -6.28 5.03 15.07
N LEU A 103 -6.66 6.11 15.75
CA LEU A 103 -5.87 6.70 16.82
C LEU A 103 -5.63 5.72 17.99
N VAL A 104 -6.68 5.06 18.46
CA VAL A 104 -6.59 4.24 19.68
C VAL A 104 -6.18 2.80 19.37
N LEU A 105 -6.78 2.20 18.35
CA LEU A 105 -6.56 0.78 18.03
C LEU A 105 -5.41 0.59 17.05
N GLY A 106 -5.26 1.52 16.10
CA GLY A 106 -4.31 1.38 15.00
C GLY A 106 -4.56 0.13 14.14
N HIS A 107 -3.60 -0.19 13.28
CA HIS A 107 -3.70 -1.33 12.38
C HIS A 107 -2.98 -2.58 12.93
N ILE A 108 -3.43 -3.74 12.47
CA ILE A 108 -2.75 -5.01 12.69
C ILE A 108 -1.38 -4.92 12.02
N LYS A 109 -0.33 -5.01 12.84
CA LYS A 109 1.03 -5.17 12.35
C LYS A 109 1.25 -6.62 11.94
N GLY A 110 2.05 -6.85 10.91
CA GLY A 110 2.55 -8.18 10.58
C GLY A 110 3.32 -8.76 11.78
N LYS A 111 3.48 -10.08 11.82
CA LYS A 111 4.44 -10.67 12.75
C LYS A 111 5.82 -10.10 12.43
N ASN A 112 6.53 -9.63 13.45
CA ASN A 112 7.93 -9.35 13.29
C ASN A 112 8.63 -10.68 13.07
N GLU A 113 9.48 -10.72 12.05
CA GLU A 113 10.34 -11.87 11.82
C GLU A 113 11.29 -12.06 13.02
N GLU A 114 11.38 -13.28 13.54
CA GLU A 114 12.15 -13.60 14.75
C GLU A 114 13.66 -13.35 14.58
N TRP A 115 14.17 -13.40 13.34
CA TRP A 115 15.56 -13.15 13.03
C TRP A 115 15.95 -11.67 13.01
N LEU A 116 14.98 -10.74 13.10
CA LEU A 116 15.22 -9.30 13.14
C LEU A 116 15.11 -8.76 14.56
N SER A 117 16.17 -8.10 15.04
CA SER A 117 16.20 -7.48 16.36
C SER A 117 15.25 -6.28 16.47
N THR A 118 14.85 -5.95 17.70
CA THR A 118 14.04 -4.76 18.00
C THR A 118 14.71 -3.47 17.50
N ASN A 119 16.04 -3.37 17.63
CA ASN A 119 16.81 -2.21 17.16
C ASN A 119 16.75 -2.07 15.64
N THR A 120 16.77 -3.18 14.90
CA THR A 120 16.65 -3.18 13.44
C THR A 120 15.26 -2.69 13.02
N TRP A 121 14.20 -3.13 13.71
CA TRP A 121 12.85 -2.63 13.48
C TRP A 121 12.69 -1.14 13.78
N HIS A 122 13.37 -0.63 14.82
CA HIS A 122 13.40 0.80 15.14
C HIS A 122 14.02 1.61 13.99
N ALA A 123 15.21 1.22 13.52
CA ALA A 123 15.90 1.88 12.43
C ALA A 123 15.07 1.88 11.12
N ILE A 124 14.38 0.78 10.81
CA ILE A 124 13.46 0.70 9.67
C ILE A 124 12.30 1.70 9.84
N SER A 125 11.78 1.87 11.06
CA SER A 125 10.69 2.79 11.34
C SER A 125 11.11 4.25 11.18
N GLU A 126 12.29 4.62 11.68
CA GLU A 126 12.87 5.95 11.53
C GLU A 126 13.13 6.27 10.06
N TRP A 127 13.71 5.32 9.31
CA TRP A 127 13.92 5.48 7.86
C TRP A 127 12.61 5.71 7.10
N LYS A 128 11.55 4.97 7.44
CA LYS A 128 10.22 5.17 6.83
C LYS A 128 9.65 6.55 7.13
N ASN A 129 9.79 7.02 8.37
CA ASN A 129 9.31 8.33 8.79
C ASN A 129 10.07 9.46 8.09
N ALA A 130 11.40 9.37 8.01
CA ALA A 130 12.24 10.35 7.30
C ALA A 130 11.88 10.43 5.80
N LYS A 131 11.54 9.31 5.17
CA LYS A 131 11.11 9.27 3.77
C LYS A 131 9.76 9.95 3.51
N ILE A 132 8.88 10.00 4.52
CA ILE A 132 7.55 10.61 4.41
C ILE A 132 7.60 12.10 4.77
N ASN A 133 8.43 12.49 5.73
CA ASN A 133 8.59 13.87 6.20
C ASN A 133 10.02 14.39 5.94
N PRO A 134 10.38 14.72 4.69
CA PRO A 134 11.73 15.18 4.33
C PRO A 134 12.08 16.59 4.85
N LEU A 135 11.14 17.30 5.51
CA LEU A 135 11.28 18.71 5.90
C LEU A 135 11.52 18.94 7.40
N ASN A 136 11.76 17.89 8.21
CA ASN A 136 12.04 18.00 9.65
C ASN A 136 13.53 17.90 10.01
N THR A 137 14.43 18.30 9.10
CA THR A 137 15.88 18.39 9.34
C THR A 137 16.38 19.80 9.11
#